data_AF-A0A429EZ12-F1
#
_entry.id   AF-A0A429EZ12-F1
#
_cell.length_a   1.000
_cell.length_b   1.000
_cell.length_c   1.000
_cell.angle_alpha   90.00
_cell.angle_beta   90.00
_cell.angle_gamma   90.00
#
_symmetry.space_group_name_H-M   'P 1'
#
loop_
_entity.id
_entity.type
_entity.pdbx_description
1 polymer ?
#
loop_
_entity_poly.entity_id
_entity_poly.type
_entity_poly.pdbx_seq_one_letter_code
_entity_poly.pdbx_strand_id
1 'polypeptide(L)'
;MIAALLAAVVAVSSPLPAAAPDGEVSFTSHGVTLRGTVVAPEGGGPAPGIVMVHGSGEHDRDDYRVEAESFAKAGIATLIYDKRTEGYSLFERDYSVLADDALAAVQALRSHPGVDPARVGVWGLSEGGWVAPLAASKSKDVSFVVTVGANGVSPDRQQSWAFETYLRRGGVTGSMVDMVSSTNMRTLAGAGVFPEAGYDPVPVLEKVRQPVLGLWGELDRLTPPGEAVRIFRETLDRAGNRQYTLKVFPQAQHGLRPTTDGFDKLDGFAPGYLDLVANWVNGAKGGLSADPPPVQASQSAALAPLAWYEAPWVQIGIWALALLAFAAYPVTALFRRRKEVPLARPARWLASAGLLGTVGFLVYYVVLTTGAAMAPGPVLFGRTLPWLALQLIAVGVVVAGVVTAVSWWRKKERGGVRVGLLLAGTVLFVPWAVHWGLLVP
;
A
#
# COMPACT_ATOMS: atom_id res chain seq x y z
N MET A 1 -13.71 -34.26 15.58
CA MET A 1 -14.95 -34.17 14.76
C MET A 1 -14.93 -32.83 14.06
N ILE A 2 -14.79 -32.67 12.75
CA ILE A 2 -14.66 -33.56 11.58
C ILE A 2 -13.81 -32.73 10.60
N ALA A 3 -12.67 -33.25 10.15
CA ALA A 3 -12.03 -32.92 8.86
C ALA A 3 -10.71 -33.71 8.77
N ALA A 4 -10.83 -34.97 8.34
CA ALA A 4 -9.71 -35.78 7.92
C ALA A 4 -10.09 -36.46 6.60
N LEU A 5 -9.10 -36.55 5.71
CA LEU A 5 -8.99 -37.41 4.52
C LEU A 5 -9.77 -36.98 3.26
N LEU A 6 -8.99 -36.61 2.23
CA LEU A 6 -8.72 -37.52 1.11
C LEU A 6 -7.51 -37.03 0.31
N ALA A 7 -6.39 -37.73 0.47
CA ALA A 7 -5.25 -37.67 -0.42
C ALA A 7 -5.45 -38.73 -1.52
N ALA A 8 -5.41 -38.32 -2.77
CA ALA A 8 -5.29 -39.21 -3.91
C ALA A 8 -4.04 -38.81 -4.71
N VAL A 9 -3.08 -39.73 -4.72
CA VAL A 9 -1.85 -39.67 -5.51
C VAL A 9 -2.22 -39.76 -6.99
N VAL A 10 -1.93 -38.70 -7.75
CA VAL A 10 -1.77 -38.80 -9.20
C VAL A 10 -0.31 -38.45 -9.48
N ALA A 11 0.51 -39.47 -9.67
CA ALA A 11 1.82 -39.32 -10.27
C ALA A 11 1.62 -38.90 -11.73
N VAL A 12 1.57 -37.60 -11.97
CA VAL A 12 1.71 -37.06 -13.33
C VAL A 12 3.18 -37.23 -13.69
N SER A 13 3.46 -38.15 -14.60
CA SER A 13 4.72 -38.17 -15.33
C SER A 13 4.91 -36.80 -15.94
N SER A 14 5.85 -36.01 -15.40
CA SER A 14 6.22 -34.73 -15.99
C SER A 14 6.74 -35.02 -17.40
N PRO A 15 6.18 -34.42 -18.47
CA PRO A 15 6.83 -34.47 -19.75
C PRO A 15 8.24 -33.88 -19.60
N LEU A 16 9.23 -34.48 -20.25
CA LEU A 16 10.57 -33.92 -20.37
C LEU A 16 10.44 -32.42 -20.71
N PRO A 17 11.15 -31.51 -20.00
CA PRO A 17 11.04 -30.09 -20.32
C PRO A 17 11.40 -29.91 -21.79
N ALA A 18 10.45 -29.38 -22.56
CA ALA A 18 10.74 -28.80 -23.85
C ALA A 18 11.92 -27.84 -23.66
N ALA A 19 12.85 -27.80 -24.63
CA ALA A 19 13.93 -26.83 -24.63
C ALA A 19 13.33 -25.46 -24.30
N ALA A 20 13.85 -24.82 -23.24
CA ALA A 20 13.29 -23.57 -22.78
C ALA A 20 13.35 -22.57 -23.95
N PRO A 21 12.28 -21.79 -24.21
CA PRO A 21 12.32 -20.75 -25.22
C PRO A 21 13.55 -19.84 -25.00
N ASP A 22 14.13 -19.34 -26.09
CA ASP A 22 15.35 -18.54 -26.02
C ASP A 22 15.26 -17.45 -24.94
N GLY A 23 16.25 -17.44 -24.04
CA GLY A 23 16.37 -16.46 -22.96
C GLY A 23 15.74 -16.84 -21.61
N GLU A 24 15.03 -17.96 -21.48
CA GLU A 24 14.53 -18.43 -20.17
C GLU A 24 15.68 -18.71 -19.19
N VAL A 25 15.54 -18.20 -17.97
CA VAL A 25 16.48 -18.42 -16.86
C VAL A 25 15.73 -18.71 -15.57
N SER A 26 16.36 -19.42 -14.65
CA SER A 26 15.90 -19.57 -13.28
C SER A 26 17.04 -19.35 -12.31
N PHE A 27 16.70 -18.86 -11.12
CA PHE A 27 17.65 -18.62 -10.05
C PHE A 27 16.96 -18.84 -8.70
N THR A 28 17.75 -19.15 -7.68
CA THR A 28 17.23 -19.47 -6.35
C THR A 28 17.65 -18.39 -5.36
N SER A 29 16.71 -17.98 -4.50
CA SER A 29 16.94 -17.06 -3.40
C SER A 29 16.06 -17.46 -2.22
N HIS A 30 16.66 -17.57 -1.03
CA HIS A 30 15.96 -18.02 0.18
C HIS A 30 15.15 -19.32 0.00
N GLY A 31 15.71 -20.28 -0.75
CA GLY A 31 15.06 -21.57 -1.04
C GLY A 31 13.93 -21.53 -2.08
N VAL A 32 13.54 -20.35 -2.56
CA VAL A 32 12.51 -20.16 -3.60
C VAL A 32 13.18 -20.06 -4.96
N THR A 33 12.65 -20.80 -5.94
CA THR A 33 13.12 -20.72 -7.33
C THR A 33 12.28 -19.71 -8.09
N LEU A 34 12.91 -18.62 -8.50
CA LEU A 34 12.32 -17.59 -9.35
C LEU A 34 12.66 -17.88 -10.81
N ARG A 35 11.74 -17.54 -11.70
CA ARG A 35 11.86 -17.77 -13.14
C ARG A 35 11.81 -16.43 -13.86
N GLY A 36 12.60 -16.29 -14.90
CA GLY A 36 12.63 -15.07 -15.68
C GLY A 36 13.06 -15.30 -17.10
N THR A 37 13.05 -14.23 -17.88
CA THR A 37 13.44 -14.22 -19.28
C THR A 37 14.46 -13.09 -19.49
N VAL A 38 15.59 -13.44 -20.10
CA VAL A 38 16.57 -12.48 -20.60
C VAL A 38 16.14 -12.05 -22.00
N VAL A 39 15.80 -10.77 -22.15
CA VAL A 39 15.54 -10.12 -23.43
C VAL A 39 16.83 -9.42 -23.85
N ALA A 40 17.51 -9.97 -24.85
CA ALA A 40 18.84 -9.52 -25.28
C ALA A 40 18.81 -8.79 -26.63
N PRO A 41 19.76 -7.89 -26.91
CA PRO A 41 19.90 -7.25 -28.21
C PRO A 41 20.29 -8.24 -29.32
N GLU A 42 19.84 -7.97 -30.55
CA GLU A 42 20.31 -8.68 -31.75
C GLU A 42 21.75 -8.26 -32.10
N GLY A 43 22.58 -9.21 -32.59
CA GLY A 43 23.85 -8.85 -33.25
C GLY A 43 25.16 -9.09 -32.48
N GLY A 44 25.14 -9.73 -31.31
CA GLY A 44 26.32 -10.40 -30.72
C GLY A 44 27.46 -9.49 -30.22
N GLY A 45 27.42 -9.15 -28.93
CA GLY A 45 28.50 -8.52 -28.17
C GLY A 45 28.08 -8.39 -26.70
N PRO A 46 29.02 -8.27 -25.73
CA PRO A 46 28.67 -8.19 -24.32
C PRO A 46 27.95 -6.85 -24.01
N ALA A 47 26.63 -6.92 -23.92
CA ALA A 47 25.75 -5.77 -23.67
C ALA A 47 25.76 -5.37 -22.19
N PRO A 48 25.56 -4.08 -21.84
CA PRO A 48 25.15 -3.73 -20.48
C PRO A 48 23.84 -4.42 -20.11
N GLY A 49 23.64 -4.69 -18.82
CA GLY A 49 22.51 -5.45 -18.31
C GLY A 49 21.63 -4.67 -17.34
N ILE A 50 20.32 -4.90 -17.38
CA ILE A 50 19.35 -4.41 -16.38
C ILE A 50 18.58 -5.59 -15.79
N VAL A 51 18.51 -5.69 -14.47
CA VAL A 51 17.50 -6.51 -13.78
C VAL A 51 16.33 -5.63 -13.39
N MET A 52 15.10 -5.98 -13.79
CA MET A 52 13.90 -5.22 -13.49
C MET A 52 13.16 -5.77 -12.27
N VAL A 53 13.00 -4.94 -11.23
CA VAL A 53 12.36 -5.26 -9.97
C VAL A 53 10.96 -4.64 -9.90
N HIS A 54 9.96 -5.49 -9.65
CA HIS A 54 8.55 -5.11 -9.65
C HIS A 54 8.12 -4.18 -8.51
N GLY A 55 7.02 -3.48 -8.77
CA GLY A 55 6.23 -2.76 -7.77
C GLY A 55 5.42 -3.68 -6.84
N SER A 56 4.67 -3.11 -5.92
CA SER A 56 3.85 -3.85 -4.96
C SER A 56 2.66 -4.56 -5.62
N GLY A 57 2.21 -5.68 -5.06
CA GLY A 57 1.19 -6.55 -5.66
C GLY A 57 1.77 -7.78 -6.34
N GLU A 58 0.89 -8.61 -6.88
CA GLU A 58 1.24 -9.77 -7.70
C GLU A 58 1.60 -9.29 -9.12
N HIS A 59 2.71 -9.82 -9.66
CA HIS A 59 3.21 -9.46 -10.98
C HIS A 59 3.91 -10.64 -11.62
N ASP A 60 3.77 -10.78 -12.93
CA ASP A 60 4.58 -11.67 -13.74
C ASP A 60 5.66 -10.89 -14.50
N ARG A 61 6.60 -11.61 -15.12
CA ARG A 61 7.69 -10.99 -15.89
C ARG A 61 7.21 -10.19 -17.11
N ASP A 62 6.05 -10.52 -17.69
CA ASP A 62 5.56 -9.92 -18.94
C ASP A 62 5.02 -8.50 -18.75
N ASP A 63 4.73 -8.09 -17.51
CA ASP A 63 4.40 -6.71 -17.15
C ASP A 63 5.45 -5.68 -17.61
N TYR A 64 6.71 -6.12 -17.78
CA TYR A 64 7.83 -5.28 -18.25
C TYR A 64 8.39 -5.68 -19.62
N ARG A 65 7.66 -6.52 -20.37
CA ARG A 65 8.10 -7.00 -21.69
C ARG A 65 8.36 -5.84 -22.67
N VAL A 66 7.50 -4.82 -22.67
CA VAL A 66 7.61 -3.68 -23.59
C VAL A 66 8.85 -2.84 -23.31
N GLU A 67 9.14 -2.55 -22.04
CA GLU A 67 10.36 -1.89 -21.59
C GLU A 67 11.59 -2.72 -21.99
N ALA A 68 11.59 -4.02 -21.68
CA ALA A 68 12.70 -4.92 -21.95
C ALA A 68 13.02 -5.03 -23.46
N GLU A 69 12.00 -5.15 -24.32
CA GLU A 69 12.16 -5.14 -25.77
C GLU A 69 12.66 -3.79 -26.30
N SER A 70 12.21 -2.68 -25.71
CA SER A 70 12.69 -1.35 -26.08
C SER A 70 14.16 -1.15 -25.71
N PHE A 71 14.58 -1.66 -24.55
CA PHE A 71 15.98 -1.64 -24.12
C PHE A 71 16.85 -2.59 -24.95
N ALA A 72 16.34 -3.76 -25.34
CA ALA A 72 17.03 -4.67 -26.25
C ALA A 72 17.27 -4.03 -27.63
N LYS A 73 16.29 -3.32 -28.18
CA LYS A 73 16.46 -2.53 -29.42
C LYS A 73 17.52 -1.44 -29.28
N ALA A 74 17.75 -0.96 -28.06
CA ALA A 74 18.79 0.01 -27.74
C ALA A 74 20.12 -0.62 -27.28
N GLY A 75 20.32 -1.93 -27.45
CA GLY A 75 21.59 -2.60 -27.15
C GLY A 75 21.79 -3.02 -25.69
N ILE A 76 20.72 -3.10 -24.89
CA ILE A 76 20.78 -3.43 -23.46
C ILE A 76 20.07 -4.77 -23.22
N ALA A 77 20.74 -5.70 -22.54
CA ALA A 77 20.11 -6.95 -22.12
C ALA A 77 19.30 -6.73 -20.84
N THR A 78 18.08 -7.25 -20.78
CA THR A 78 17.20 -7.06 -19.62
C THR A 78 16.73 -8.42 -19.09
N LEU A 79 16.87 -8.64 -17.78
CA LEU A 79 16.25 -9.76 -17.08
C LEU A 79 14.95 -9.27 -16.41
N ILE A 80 13.84 -9.80 -16.89
CA ILE A 80 12.51 -9.69 -16.28
C ILE A 80 12.17 -11.03 -15.62
N TYR A 81 11.62 -11.04 -14.40
CA TYR A 81 11.37 -12.27 -13.65
C TYR A 81 10.04 -12.24 -12.91
N ASP A 82 9.42 -13.40 -12.70
CA ASP A 82 8.16 -13.49 -11.96
C ASP A 82 8.38 -13.06 -10.52
N LYS A 83 7.50 -12.21 -10.00
CA LYS A 83 7.62 -11.77 -8.62
C LYS A 83 7.43 -12.96 -7.67
N ARG A 84 8.22 -12.98 -6.59
CA ARG A 84 8.07 -13.93 -5.49
C ARG A 84 6.62 -13.94 -4.98
N THR A 85 6.02 -15.13 -4.93
CA THR A 85 4.69 -15.36 -4.31
C THR A 85 4.81 -16.02 -2.94
N GLU A 86 5.85 -16.82 -2.72
CA GLU A 86 6.10 -17.47 -1.43
C GLU A 86 6.68 -16.48 -0.40
N GLY A 87 5.93 -16.24 0.69
CA GLY A 87 6.31 -15.30 1.74
C GLY A 87 6.13 -13.83 1.33
N TYR A 88 5.23 -13.55 0.39
CA TYR A 88 4.94 -12.19 -0.05
C TYR A 88 3.43 -11.96 -0.18
N SER A 89 2.95 -10.82 0.32
CA SER A 89 1.60 -10.30 0.09
C SER A 89 1.60 -8.78 0.15
N LEU A 90 0.48 -8.12 -0.12
CA LEU A 90 0.37 -6.67 0.07
C LEU A 90 0.56 -6.21 1.53
N PHE A 91 0.50 -7.15 2.49
CA PHE A 91 0.60 -6.91 3.93
C PHE A 91 1.90 -7.46 4.55
N GLU A 92 2.67 -8.25 3.80
CA GLU A 92 3.92 -8.85 4.27
C GLU A 92 4.96 -8.74 3.14
N ARG A 93 5.89 -7.81 3.29
CA ARG A 93 6.74 -7.33 2.19
C ARG A 93 8.17 -7.14 2.66
N ASP A 94 8.88 -8.23 2.90
CA ASP A 94 10.27 -8.16 3.33
C ASP A 94 11.17 -7.62 2.20
N TYR A 95 11.48 -6.32 2.24
CA TYR A 95 12.35 -5.67 1.26
C TYR A 95 13.76 -6.23 1.25
N SER A 96 14.24 -6.80 2.37
CA SER A 96 15.56 -7.45 2.40
C SER A 96 15.55 -8.72 1.56
N VAL A 97 14.51 -9.55 1.68
CA VAL A 97 14.31 -10.75 0.85
C VAL A 97 14.17 -10.38 -0.63
N LEU A 98 13.34 -9.38 -0.95
CA LEU A 98 13.18 -8.91 -2.33
C LEU A 98 14.50 -8.34 -2.91
N ALA A 99 15.33 -7.70 -2.09
CA ALA A 99 16.64 -7.22 -2.50
C ALA A 99 17.61 -8.39 -2.77
N ASP A 100 17.55 -9.46 -1.98
CA ASP A 100 18.36 -10.66 -2.22
C ASP A 100 17.91 -11.41 -3.47
N ASP A 101 16.60 -11.42 -3.77
CA ASP A 101 16.05 -11.91 -5.04
C ASP A 101 16.62 -11.12 -6.23
N ALA A 102 16.62 -9.80 -6.14
CA ALA A 102 17.21 -8.93 -7.17
C ALA A 102 18.72 -9.18 -7.34
N LEU A 103 19.45 -9.45 -6.26
CA LEU A 103 20.88 -9.80 -6.33
C LEU A 103 21.11 -11.17 -6.97
N ALA A 104 20.28 -12.18 -6.68
CA ALA A 104 20.34 -13.47 -7.34
C ALA A 104 20.05 -13.35 -8.85
N ALA A 105 19.08 -12.53 -9.21
CA ALA A 105 18.79 -12.16 -10.60
C ALA A 105 19.99 -11.44 -11.27
N VAL A 106 20.67 -10.54 -10.55
CA VAL A 106 21.90 -9.89 -11.05
C VAL A 106 22.98 -10.92 -11.35
N GLN A 107 23.19 -11.93 -10.48
CA GLN A 107 24.16 -12.99 -10.76
C GLN A 107 23.78 -13.86 -11.96
N ALA A 108 22.49 -14.17 -12.11
CA ALA A 108 21.98 -14.90 -13.27
C ALA A 108 22.25 -14.11 -14.57
N LEU A 109 21.92 -12.81 -14.60
CA LEU A 109 22.15 -11.97 -15.78
C LEU A 109 23.65 -11.77 -16.08
N ARG A 110 24.49 -11.60 -15.05
CA ARG A 110 25.96 -11.51 -15.21
C ARG A 110 26.58 -12.79 -15.80
N SER A 111 25.93 -13.93 -15.61
CA SER A 111 26.38 -15.23 -16.14
C SER A 111 25.92 -15.47 -17.59
N HIS A 112 25.07 -14.60 -18.13
CA HIS A 112 24.57 -14.73 -19.50
C HIS A 112 25.66 -14.37 -20.52
N PRO A 113 25.92 -15.21 -21.54
CA PRO A 113 27.07 -15.04 -22.45
C PRO A 113 27.02 -13.75 -23.30
N GLY A 114 25.83 -13.21 -23.53
CA GLY A 114 25.63 -11.94 -24.25
C GLY A 114 25.72 -10.68 -23.39
N VAL A 115 26.10 -10.79 -22.11
CA VAL A 115 26.10 -9.67 -21.15
C VAL A 115 27.51 -9.40 -20.64
N ASP A 116 27.85 -8.12 -20.53
CA ASP A 116 29.04 -7.67 -19.82
C ASP A 116 28.78 -7.71 -18.30
N PRO A 117 29.40 -8.64 -17.55
CA PRO A 117 29.14 -8.76 -16.11
C PRO A 117 29.52 -7.49 -15.34
N ALA A 118 30.47 -6.69 -15.82
CA ALA A 118 30.88 -5.45 -15.16
C ALA A 118 29.87 -4.30 -15.33
N ARG A 119 28.89 -4.45 -16.22
CA ARG A 119 27.91 -3.41 -16.57
C ARG A 119 26.46 -3.83 -16.32
N VAL A 120 26.22 -4.68 -15.32
CA VAL A 120 24.87 -5.07 -14.87
C VAL A 120 24.39 -4.18 -13.73
N GLY A 121 23.22 -3.59 -13.87
CA GLY A 121 22.57 -2.76 -12.84
C GLY A 121 21.16 -3.25 -12.51
N VAL A 122 20.50 -2.54 -11.60
CA VAL A 122 19.12 -2.83 -11.17
C VAL A 122 18.22 -1.65 -11.52
N TRP A 123 17.02 -1.95 -12.02
CA TRP A 123 15.93 -1.00 -12.26
C TRP A 123 14.76 -1.37 -11.37
N GLY A 124 14.13 -0.42 -10.68
CA GLY A 124 13.01 -0.71 -9.78
C GLY A 124 11.87 0.30 -9.87
N LEU A 125 10.64 -0.19 -10.02
CA LEU A 125 9.41 0.60 -10.04
C LEU A 125 8.72 0.61 -8.68
N SER A 126 8.29 1.77 -8.19
CA SER A 126 7.43 1.89 -6.99
C SER A 126 8.08 1.24 -5.76
N GLU A 127 7.57 0.11 -5.26
CA GLU A 127 8.23 -0.72 -4.25
C GLU A 127 9.65 -1.15 -4.64
N GLY A 128 9.86 -1.45 -5.92
CA GLY A 128 11.18 -1.68 -6.50
C GLY A 128 12.12 -0.49 -6.31
N GLY A 129 11.59 0.73 -6.13
CA GLY A 129 12.32 1.94 -5.80
C GLY A 129 12.93 1.94 -4.39
N TRP A 130 12.44 1.12 -3.45
CA TRP A 130 13.10 0.84 -2.18
C TRP A 130 14.04 -0.36 -2.27
N VAL A 131 13.62 -1.40 -2.99
CA VAL A 131 14.35 -2.67 -3.12
C VAL A 131 15.64 -2.51 -3.93
N ALA A 132 15.63 -1.78 -5.05
CA ALA A 132 16.79 -1.62 -5.92
C ALA A 132 17.96 -0.86 -5.23
N PRO A 133 17.74 0.28 -4.55
CA PRO A 133 18.78 0.89 -3.71
C PRO A 133 19.26 -0.03 -2.58
N LEU A 134 18.37 -0.81 -1.97
CA LEU A 134 18.73 -1.77 -0.92
C LEU A 134 19.65 -2.87 -1.45
N ALA A 135 19.33 -3.48 -2.59
CA ALA A 135 20.19 -4.45 -3.27
C ALA A 135 21.57 -3.85 -3.59
N ALA A 136 21.61 -2.64 -4.15
CA ALA A 136 22.85 -1.94 -4.48
C ALA A 136 23.70 -1.62 -3.23
N SER A 137 23.08 -1.32 -2.09
CA SER A 137 23.79 -1.08 -0.83
C SER A 137 24.43 -2.35 -0.24
N LYS A 138 23.92 -3.53 -0.61
CA LYS A 138 24.39 -4.84 -0.14
C LYS A 138 25.50 -5.45 -1.00
N SER A 139 25.63 -5.06 -2.28
CA SER A 139 26.58 -5.69 -3.20
C SER A 139 27.27 -4.70 -4.14
N LYS A 140 28.58 -4.92 -4.35
CA LYS A 140 29.39 -4.21 -5.34
C LYS A 140 29.19 -4.72 -6.78
N ASP A 141 28.49 -5.84 -6.95
CA ASP A 141 28.23 -6.42 -8.27
C ASP A 141 27.14 -5.66 -9.05
N VAL A 142 26.37 -4.82 -8.36
CA VAL A 142 25.46 -3.86 -8.97
C VAL A 142 26.26 -2.65 -9.43
N SER A 143 26.30 -2.41 -10.75
CA SER A 143 27.08 -1.32 -11.36
C SER A 143 26.35 0.02 -11.43
N PHE A 144 25.01 0.03 -11.35
CA PHE A 144 24.18 1.23 -11.32
C PHE A 144 22.76 0.92 -10.81
N VAL A 145 22.04 1.97 -10.42
CA VAL A 145 20.64 1.88 -9.95
C VAL A 145 19.77 2.82 -10.79
N VAL A 146 18.66 2.30 -11.31
CA VAL A 146 17.58 3.10 -11.91
C VAL A 146 16.34 2.94 -11.04
N THR A 147 15.68 4.04 -10.71
CA THR A 147 14.43 4.00 -9.94
C THR A 147 13.33 4.77 -10.65
N VAL A 148 12.13 4.21 -10.72
CA VAL A 148 10.95 4.82 -11.33
C VAL A 148 9.86 4.95 -10.28
N GLY A 149 9.34 6.16 -10.07
CA GLY A 149 8.30 6.41 -9.06
C GLY A 149 8.75 6.01 -7.66
N ALA A 150 10.05 6.13 -7.36
CA ALA A 150 10.59 5.74 -6.06
C ALA A 150 10.18 6.73 -4.97
N ASN A 151 10.09 6.22 -3.74
CA ASN A 151 9.70 7.04 -2.62
C ASN A 151 10.88 7.35 -1.69
N GLY A 152 10.97 8.60 -1.23
CA GLY A 152 11.93 9.05 -0.23
C GLY A 152 11.43 8.95 1.22
N VAL A 153 10.18 8.54 1.44
CA VAL A 153 9.56 8.41 2.77
C VAL A 153 9.18 6.97 3.09
N SER A 154 8.77 6.73 4.34
CA SER A 154 8.30 5.43 4.80
C SER A 154 7.02 4.99 4.08
N PRO A 155 6.81 3.66 3.91
CA PRO A 155 5.65 3.14 3.21
C PRO A 155 4.30 3.56 3.80
N ASP A 156 4.17 3.70 5.11
CA ASP A 156 2.94 4.17 5.76
C ASP A 156 2.61 5.63 5.44
N ARG A 157 3.63 6.50 5.43
CA ARG A 157 3.54 7.92 5.05
C ARG A 157 3.22 8.07 3.57
N GLN A 158 3.82 7.24 2.71
CA GLN A 158 3.50 7.16 1.29
C GLN A 158 2.03 6.80 1.09
N GLN A 159 1.57 5.73 1.73
CA GLN A 159 0.22 5.21 1.56
C GLN A 159 -0.84 6.15 2.14
N SER A 160 -0.56 6.77 3.30
CA SER A 160 -1.36 7.85 3.89
C SER A 160 -1.60 9.00 2.92
N TRP A 161 -0.52 9.52 2.32
CA TRP A 161 -0.58 10.61 1.36
C TRP A 161 -1.35 10.24 0.08
N ALA A 162 -1.17 9.01 -0.42
CA ALA A 162 -1.91 8.51 -1.57
C ALA A 162 -3.41 8.41 -1.26
N PHE A 163 -3.81 7.81 -0.13
CA PHE A 163 -5.22 7.73 0.26
C PHE A 163 -5.88 9.10 0.36
N GLU A 164 -5.21 10.08 0.99
CA GLU A 164 -5.71 11.44 1.05
C GLU A 164 -5.89 12.04 -0.36
N THR A 165 -4.90 11.86 -1.23
CA THR A 165 -4.92 12.37 -2.62
C THR A 165 -6.11 11.84 -3.40
N TYR A 166 -6.38 10.52 -3.35
CA TYR A 166 -7.50 9.90 -4.05
C TYR A 166 -8.86 10.27 -3.44
N LEU A 167 -8.97 10.33 -2.11
CA LEU A 167 -10.21 10.75 -1.45
C LEU A 167 -10.56 12.19 -1.81
N ARG A 168 -9.59 13.11 -1.76
CA ARG A 168 -9.80 14.52 -2.13
C ARG A 168 -10.14 14.68 -3.61
N ARG A 169 -9.55 13.86 -4.50
CA ARG A 169 -9.93 13.83 -5.92
C ARG A 169 -11.39 13.47 -6.12
N GLY A 170 -11.90 12.52 -5.32
CA GLY A 170 -13.32 12.16 -5.30
C GLY A 170 -14.24 13.18 -4.63
N GLY A 171 -13.71 14.31 -4.13
CA GLY A 171 -14.47 15.33 -3.40
C GLY A 171 -14.73 15.00 -1.94
N VAL A 172 -14.09 13.95 -1.38
CA VAL A 172 -14.21 13.60 0.04
C VAL A 172 -13.39 14.56 0.89
N THR A 173 -13.96 14.99 2.01
CA THR A 173 -13.37 15.92 2.99
C THR A 173 -13.75 15.51 4.41
N GLY A 174 -13.17 16.19 5.42
CA GLY A 174 -13.50 15.96 6.83
C GLY A 174 -12.97 14.64 7.36
N SER A 175 -13.60 14.16 8.44
CA SER A 175 -13.12 13.05 9.26
C SER A 175 -12.90 11.73 8.54
N MET A 176 -13.55 11.50 7.40
CA MET A 176 -13.31 10.29 6.61
C MET A 176 -11.89 10.26 6.03
N VAL A 177 -11.37 11.42 5.62
CA VAL A 177 -10.00 11.54 5.10
C VAL A 177 -9.03 11.15 6.21
N ASP A 178 -9.14 11.77 7.38
CA ASP A 178 -8.28 11.49 8.54
C ASP A 178 -8.41 10.04 9.02
N MET A 179 -9.62 9.50 9.01
CA MET A 179 -9.86 8.11 9.39
C MET A 179 -9.11 7.16 8.47
N VAL A 180 -9.21 7.32 7.15
CA VAL A 180 -8.58 6.42 6.17
C VAL A 180 -7.07 6.65 6.08
N SER A 181 -6.63 7.90 5.94
CA SER A 181 -5.23 8.23 5.69
C SER A 181 -4.37 8.18 6.96
N SER A 182 -4.94 8.42 8.14
CA SER A 182 -4.18 8.46 9.40
C SER A 182 -4.59 7.38 10.39
N THR A 183 -5.83 7.41 10.89
CA THR A 183 -6.24 6.51 11.99
C THR A 183 -6.14 5.04 11.60
N ASN A 184 -6.63 4.68 10.41
CA ASN A 184 -6.54 3.33 9.87
C ASN A 184 -5.09 2.91 9.62
N MET A 185 -4.27 3.76 9.00
CA MET A 185 -2.85 3.46 8.74
C MET A 185 -2.07 3.20 10.03
N ARG A 186 -2.23 4.07 11.04
CA ARG A 186 -1.64 3.89 12.38
C ARG A 186 -2.11 2.59 13.02
N THR A 187 -3.39 2.26 12.89
CA THR A 187 -3.97 1.03 13.45
C THR A 187 -3.40 -0.22 12.79
N LEU A 188 -3.29 -0.26 11.46
CA LEU A 188 -2.73 -1.41 10.73
C LEU A 188 -1.25 -1.60 11.04
N ALA A 189 -0.46 -0.51 11.07
CA ALA A 189 0.95 -0.55 11.45
C ALA A 189 1.13 -1.07 12.89
N GLY A 190 0.38 -0.53 13.85
CA GLY A 190 0.45 -0.97 15.25
C GLY A 190 -0.11 -2.37 15.52
N ALA A 191 -0.94 -2.90 14.62
CA ALA A 191 -1.40 -4.29 14.65
C ALA A 191 -0.36 -5.28 14.08
N GLY A 192 0.72 -4.79 13.47
CA GLY A 192 1.69 -5.62 12.76
C GLY A 192 1.17 -6.22 11.45
N VAL A 193 0.04 -5.72 10.93
CA VAL A 193 -0.53 -6.12 9.62
C VAL A 193 0.29 -5.53 8.48
N PHE A 194 1.13 -4.55 8.77
CA PHE A 194 2.06 -3.96 7.81
C PHE A 194 3.43 -3.77 8.47
N PRO A 195 4.23 -4.86 8.60
CA PRO A 195 5.48 -4.84 9.37
C PRO A 195 6.48 -3.79 8.88
N GLU A 196 6.49 -3.51 7.58
CA GLU A 196 7.42 -2.59 6.92
C GLU A 196 6.88 -1.17 6.82
N ALA A 197 5.75 -0.88 7.46
CA ALA A 197 5.12 0.45 7.53
C ALA A 197 6.16 1.54 7.84
N GLY A 198 7.03 1.30 8.82
CA GLY A 198 8.05 2.23 9.28
C GLY A 198 9.42 2.11 8.61
N TYR A 199 9.55 1.39 7.49
CA TYR A 199 10.83 1.28 6.78
C TYR A 199 11.33 2.67 6.35
N ASP A 200 12.52 3.05 6.83
CA ASP A 200 13.16 4.31 6.45
C ASP A 200 14.14 4.09 5.28
N PRO A 201 13.87 4.65 4.08
CA PRO A 201 14.76 4.48 2.94
C PRO A 201 16.04 5.32 3.01
N VAL A 202 16.10 6.34 3.86
CA VAL A 202 17.21 7.30 3.88
C VAL A 202 18.55 6.63 4.25
N PRO A 203 18.66 5.83 5.34
CA PRO A 203 19.92 5.16 5.68
C PRO A 203 20.42 4.17 4.62
N VAL A 204 19.52 3.65 3.76
CA VAL A 204 19.88 2.79 2.64
C VAL A 204 20.43 3.62 1.49
N LEU A 205 19.74 4.70 1.11
CA LEU A 205 20.21 5.64 0.09
C LEU A 205 21.58 6.22 0.42
N GLU A 206 21.87 6.50 1.70
CA GLU A 206 23.19 6.99 2.14
C GLU A 206 24.35 6.01 1.89
N LYS A 207 24.04 4.72 1.75
CA LYS A 207 25.02 3.66 1.48
C LYS A 207 25.22 3.39 0.00
N VAL A 208 24.34 3.90 -0.88
CA VAL A 208 24.45 3.70 -2.33
C VAL A 208 25.61 4.54 -2.87
N ARG A 209 26.62 3.87 -3.41
CA ARG A 209 27.82 4.49 -4.02
C ARG A 209 27.83 4.40 -5.54
N GLN A 210 26.95 3.57 -6.10
CA GLN A 210 26.77 3.39 -7.53
C GLN A 210 26.17 4.67 -8.17
N PRO A 211 26.35 4.88 -9.48
CA PRO A 211 25.58 5.85 -10.23
C PRO A 211 24.07 5.60 -10.11
N VAL A 212 23.29 6.67 -9.92
CA VAL A 212 21.83 6.61 -9.71
C VAL A 212 21.09 7.41 -10.79
N LEU A 213 20.10 6.78 -11.43
CA LEU A 213 19.11 7.45 -12.28
C LEU A 213 17.75 7.40 -11.60
N GLY A 214 17.30 8.50 -11.01
CA GLY A 214 15.99 8.61 -10.38
C GLY A 214 14.99 9.29 -11.32
N LEU A 215 13.83 8.67 -11.53
CA LEU A 215 12.83 9.11 -12.50
C LEU A 215 11.45 9.19 -11.83
N TRP A 216 10.78 10.33 -11.99
CA TRP A 216 9.45 10.59 -11.43
C TRP A 216 8.49 11.17 -12.46
N GLY A 217 7.22 10.85 -12.33
CA GLY A 217 6.16 11.57 -13.04
C GLY A 217 5.80 12.85 -12.31
N GLU A 218 5.64 13.95 -13.03
CA GLU A 218 5.18 15.23 -12.46
C GLU A 218 3.82 15.10 -11.78
N LEU A 219 2.94 14.27 -12.34
CA LEU A 219 1.57 14.05 -11.90
C LEU A 219 1.43 12.70 -11.17
N ASP A 220 2.48 12.21 -10.53
CA ASP A 220 2.37 11.06 -9.62
C ASP A 220 1.39 11.36 -8.46
N ARG A 221 0.50 10.40 -8.19
CA ARG A 221 -0.54 10.42 -7.14
C ARG A 221 -0.43 9.26 -6.16
N LEU A 222 0.53 8.36 -6.36
CA LEU A 222 0.80 7.23 -5.48
C LEU A 222 2.02 7.49 -4.59
N THR A 223 2.99 8.26 -5.08
CA THR A 223 4.11 8.77 -4.27
C THR A 223 4.13 10.28 -4.30
N PRO A 224 4.60 10.99 -3.26
CA PRO A 224 4.77 12.43 -3.29
C PRO A 224 6.07 12.77 -4.05
N PRO A 225 6.02 13.13 -5.36
CA PRO A 225 7.22 13.20 -6.17
C PRO A 225 8.12 14.38 -5.79
N GLY A 226 7.54 15.50 -5.34
CA GLY A 226 8.29 16.67 -4.89
C GLY A 226 9.18 16.35 -3.68
N GLU A 227 8.62 15.68 -2.67
CA GLU A 227 9.38 15.21 -1.52
C GLU A 227 10.40 14.13 -1.91
N ALA A 228 10.02 13.16 -2.74
CA ALA A 228 10.92 12.08 -3.15
C ALA A 228 12.17 12.62 -3.88
N VAL A 229 12.01 13.48 -4.89
CA VAL A 229 13.12 14.10 -5.62
C VAL A 229 14.03 14.89 -4.67
N ARG A 230 13.43 15.68 -3.77
CA ARG A 230 14.18 16.47 -2.80
C ARG A 230 14.98 15.58 -1.84
N ILE A 231 14.35 14.55 -1.27
CA ILE A 231 14.99 13.62 -0.34
C ILE A 231 16.12 12.85 -1.02
N PHE A 232 15.92 12.35 -2.24
CA PHE A 232 16.98 11.68 -3.00
C PHE A 232 18.18 12.60 -3.21
N ARG A 233 17.96 13.82 -3.68
CA ARG A 233 19.03 14.81 -3.89
C ARG A 233 19.80 15.10 -2.60
N GLU A 234 19.09 15.51 -1.54
CA GLU A 234 19.70 15.87 -0.26
C GLU A 234 20.47 14.69 0.36
N THR A 235 19.93 13.47 0.24
CA THR A 235 20.55 12.27 0.81
C THR A 235 21.80 11.86 0.04
N LEU A 236 21.75 11.84 -1.30
CA LEU A 236 22.90 11.51 -2.13
C LEU A 236 24.03 12.54 -1.98
N ASP A 237 23.69 13.83 -1.94
CA ASP A 237 24.65 14.91 -1.68
C ASP A 237 25.32 14.75 -0.30
N ARG A 238 24.53 14.54 0.76
CA ARG A 238 25.04 14.32 2.13
C ARG A 238 25.92 13.08 2.21
N ALA A 239 25.58 12.04 1.46
CA ALA A 239 26.34 10.80 1.37
C ALA A 239 27.60 10.91 0.50
N GLY A 240 27.84 12.06 -0.14
CA GLY A 240 28.98 12.28 -1.02
C GLY A 240 28.88 11.56 -2.37
N ASN A 241 27.71 11.01 -2.72
CA ASN A 241 27.49 10.40 -4.04
C ASN A 241 27.14 11.52 -5.04
N ARG A 242 28.09 11.83 -5.92
CA ARG A 242 27.96 12.88 -6.97
C ARG A 242 27.61 12.33 -8.35
N GLN A 243 27.28 11.04 -8.44
CA GLN A 243 26.97 10.36 -9.70
C GLN A 243 25.46 10.11 -9.77
N TYR A 244 24.66 11.16 -9.89
CA TYR A 244 23.22 10.98 -10.02
C TYR A 244 22.58 11.91 -11.05
N THR A 245 21.56 11.37 -11.71
CA THR A 245 20.62 12.10 -12.56
C THR A 245 19.22 11.93 -11.99
N LEU A 246 18.57 13.01 -11.57
CA LEU A 246 17.18 13.01 -11.09
C LEU A 246 16.29 13.72 -12.11
N LYS A 247 15.37 13.00 -12.75
CA LYS A 247 14.53 13.50 -13.83
C LYS A 247 13.05 13.47 -13.46
N VAL A 248 12.33 14.53 -13.82
CA VAL A 248 10.89 14.63 -13.71
C VAL A 248 10.30 14.67 -15.12
N PHE A 249 9.36 13.78 -15.41
CA PHE A 249 8.66 13.73 -16.69
C PHE A 249 7.36 14.55 -16.60
N PRO A 250 7.20 15.59 -17.45
CA PRO A 250 5.99 16.38 -17.47
C PRO A 250 4.81 15.53 -17.95
N GLN A 251 3.61 15.81 -17.43
CA GLN A 251 2.37 15.10 -17.81
C GLN A 251 2.48 13.56 -17.72
N ALA A 252 3.26 13.06 -16.77
CA ALA A 252 3.44 11.64 -16.52
C ALA A 252 2.98 11.27 -15.11
N GLN A 253 2.33 10.11 -14.98
CA GLN A 253 1.90 9.54 -13.70
C GLN A 253 2.95 8.58 -13.13
N HIS A 254 2.59 7.85 -12.06
CA HIS A 254 3.49 7.03 -11.24
C HIS A 254 4.38 6.07 -12.04
N GLY A 255 3.81 5.35 -13.02
CA GLY A 255 4.55 4.42 -13.87
C GLY A 255 5.21 5.04 -15.11
N LEU A 256 5.43 6.37 -15.13
CA LEU A 256 5.90 7.14 -16.29
C LEU A 256 5.05 6.90 -17.54
N ARG A 257 3.74 6.81 -17.33
CA ARG A 257 2.74 6.74 -18.39
C ARG A 257 2.16 8.14 -18.59
N PRO A 258 1.83 8.55 -19.84
CA PRO A 258 1.16 9.81 -20.06
C PRO A 258 -0.19 9.83 -19.32
N THR A 259 -0.59 11.01 -18.87
CA THR A 259 -1.78 11.19 -18.05
C THR A 259 -2.35 12.59 -18.27
N THR A 260 -3.66 12.72 -18.11
CA THR A 260 -4.36 14.00 -18.16
C THR A 260 -4.22 14.75 -16.84
N ASP A 261 -4.27 14.06 -15.70
CA ASP A 261 -4.36 14.69 -14.37
C ASP A 261 -3.61 13.97 -13.23
N GLY A 262 -3.00 12.83 -13.53
CA GLY A 262 -2.31 11.93 -12.60
C GLY A 262 -3.12 10.71 -12.15
N PHE A 263 -4.41 10.63 -12.49
CA PHE A 263 -5.31 9.55 -12.06
C PHE A 263 -5.65 8.56 -13.18
N ASP A 264 -5.49 8.97 -14.44
CA ASP A 264 -5.61 8.11 -15.61
C ASP A 264 -4.24 7.57 -16.08
N LYS A 265 -4.30 6.51 -16.89
CA LYS A 265 -3.14 5.91 -17.56
C LYS A 265 -3.45 5.86 -19.05
N LEU A 266 -2.80 6.74 -19.82
CA LEU A 266 -2.88 6.72 -21.27
C LEU A 266 -1.87 5.72 -21.84
N ASP A 267 -2.07 5.35 -23.11
CA ASP A 267 -1.24 4.36 -23.80
C ASP A 267 0.20 4.84 -24.00
N GLY A 268 1.12 3.87 -24.06
CA GLY A 268 2.55 4.13 -24.27
C GLY A 268 3.27 4.61 -23.01
N PHE A 269 4.41 5.27 -23.20
CA PHE A 269 5.24 5.82 -22.13
C PHE A 269 5.39 7.33 -22.27
N ALA A 270 5.73 7.99 -21.18
CA ALA A 270 6.08 9.41 -21.19
C ALA A 270 7.16 9.66 -22.25
N PRO A 271 7.00 10.68 -23.11
CA PRO A 271 7.95 10.95 -24.19
C PRO A 271 9.40 11.07 -23.68
N GLY A 272 10.30 10.34 -24.32
CA GLY A 272 11.73 10.32 -23.98
C GLY A 272 12.13 9.49 -22.76
N TYR A 273 11.18 8.83 -22.07
CA TYR A 273 11.51 7.99 -20.90
C TYR A 273 12.46 6.84 -21.24
N LEU A 274 12.06 5.99 -22.19
CA LEU A 274 12.85 4.82 -22.57
C LEU A 274 14.19 5.22 -23.20
N ASP A 275 14.19 6.25 -24.04
CA ASP A 275 15.41 6.80 -24.66
C ASP A 275 16.38 7.33 -23.62
N LEU A 276 15.88 8.00 -22.57
CA LEU A 276 16.72 8.51 -21.48
C LEU A 276 17.41 7.37 -20.74
N VAL A 277 16.67 6.34 -20.35
CA VAL A 277 17.24 5.17 -19.66
C VAL A 277 18.27 4.49 -20.56
N ALA A 278 17.94 4.26 -21.82
CA ALA A 278 18.82 3.61 -22.77
C ALA A 278 20.13 4.39 -22.98
N ASN A 279 20.03 5.69 -23.24
CA ASN A 279 21.20 6.55 -23.43
C ASN A 279 22.05 6.66 -22.16
N TRP A 280 21.42 6.73 -20.98
CA TRP A 280 22.14 6.82 -19.72
C TRP A 280 22.87 5.51 -19.37
N VAL A 281 22.27 4.35 -19.64
CA VAL A 281 22.88 3.04 -19.39
C VAL A 281 24.03 2.75 -20.36
N ASN A 282 23.88 3.11 -21.64
CA ASN A 282 24.91 2.93 -22.66
C ASN A 282 26.03 3.97 -22.60
N GLY A 283 25.72 5.19 -22.16
CA GLY A 283 26.66 6.31 -22.09
C GLY A 283 27.57 6.27 -20.86
N ALA A 284 28.33 7.35 -20.67
CA ALA A 284 29.11 7.56 -19.46
C ALA A 284 28.14 7.78 -18.28
N LYS A 285 28.05 6.79 -17.39
CA LYS A 285 27.23 6.87 -16.17
C LYS A 285 27.85 7.90 -15.23
N GLY A 286 27.08 8.92 -14.87
CA GLY A 286 27.48 9.96 -13.92
C GLY A 286 27.41 11.36 -14.49
N GLY A 287 27.76 12.32 -13.63
CA GLY A 287 27.36 13.72 -13.79
C GLY A 287 26.30 14.07 -12.75
N LEU A 288 26.36 15.30 -12.27
CA LEU A 288 25.42 15.82 -11.27
C LEU A 288 24.31 16.55 -12.01
N SER A 289 23.12 15.98 -12.08
CA SER A 289 21.95 16.64 -12.67
C SER A 289 20.71 16.31 -11.87
N ALA A 290 19.91 17.32 -11.53
CA ALA A 290 18.62 17.12 -10.90
C ALA A 290 17.66 18.20 -11.36
N ASP A 291 16.53 17.77 -11.91
CA ASP A 291 15.39 18.64 -12.13
C ASP A 291 14.87 19.19 -10.79
N PRO A 292 14.23 20.38 -10.79
CA PRO A 292 13.54 20.86 -9.60
C PRO A 292 12.43 19.88 -9.19
N PRO A 293 12.17 19.72 -7.88
CA PRO A 293 11.04 18.94 -7.42
C PRO A 293 9.71 19.45 -8.01
N PRO A 294 8.83 18.58 -8.54
CA PRO A 294 7.55 19.00 -9.07
C PRO A 294 6.64 19.53 -7.96
N VAL A 295 5.68 20.38 -8.36
CA VAL A 295 4.66 20.89 -7.43
C VAL A 295 3.75 19.73 -7.00
N GLN A 296 3.63 19.55 -5.68
CA GLN A 296 2.68 18.61 -5.08
C GLN A 296 1.57 19.37 -4.35
N ALA A 297 0.36 18.82 -4.36
CA ALA A 297 -0.82 19.49 -3.80
C ALA A 297 -0.76 19.62 -2.26
N SER A 298 -0.18 18.64 -1.58
CA SER A 298 0.01 18.63 -0.12
C SER A 298 1.32 17.96 0.23
N GLN A 299 1.91 18.33 1.37
CA GLN A 299 3.04 17.60 1.95
C GLN A 299 2.53 16.35 2.65
N SER A 300 3.28 15.25 2.54
CA SER A 300 3.03 14.06 3.34
C SER A 300 3.43 14.30 4.81
N ALA A 301 2.82 13.59 5.75
CA ALA A 301 3.11 13.72 7.18
C ALA A 301 3.50 12.36 7.77
N ALA A 302 4.53 12.34 8.61
CA ALA A 302 4.85 11.15 9.38
C ALA A 302 3.69 10.79 10.32
N LEU A 303 3.37 9.50 10.38
CA LEU A 303 2.32 9.02 11.27
C LEU A 303 2.86 8.91 12.70
N ALA A 304 2.19 9.56 13.65
CA ALA A 304 2.57 9.46 15.06
C ALA A 304 2.35 8.02 15.59
N PRO A 305 3.18 7.55 16.53
CA PRO A 305 2.93 6.30 17.23
C PRO A 305 1.56 6.29 17.90
N LEU A 306 0.96 5.10 18.03
CA LEU A 306 -0.32 4.93 18.70
C LEU A 306 -0.22 5.32 20.18
N ALA A 307 -1.18 6.11 20.66
CA ALA A 307 -1.42 6.23 22.09
C ALA A 307 -1.99 4.91 22.65
N TRP A 308 -1.86 4.68 23.95
CA TRP A 308 -2.29 3.43 24.58
C TRP A 308 -3.77 3.10 24.28
N TYR A 309 -4.66 4.09 24.22
CA TYR A 309 -6.09 3.85 23.95
C TYR A 309 -6.38 3.57 22.47
N GLU A 310 -5.47 3.92 21.56
CA GLU A 310 -5.61 3.71 20.12
C GLU A 310 -5.16 2.31 19.69
N ALA A 311 -4.48 1.56 20.56
CA ALA A 311 -3.99 0.27 20.13
C ALA A 311 -5.16 -0.68 19.74
N PRO A 312 -4.92 -1.63 18.82
CA PRO A 312 -6.00 -2.38 18.16
C PRO A 312 -6.88 -3.18 19.12
N TRP A 313 -6.27 -3.86 20.10
CA TRP A 313 -6.97 -4.70 21.08
C TRP A 313 -7.96 -3.96 22.02
N VAL A 314 -7.76 -2.68 22.33
CA VAL A 314 -8.62 -1.82 23.15
C VAL A 314 -9.72 -1.30 22.26
N GLN A 315 -9.42 -0.88 21.03
CA GLN A 315 -10.46 -0.49 20.07
C GLN A 315 -11.43 -1.65 19.78
N ILE A 316 -10.90 -2.86 19.60
CA ILE A 316 -11.70 -4.10 19.47
C ILE A 316 -12.49 -4.36 20.75
N GLY A 317 -11.86 -4.23 21.93
CA GLY A 317 -12.53 -4.42 23.22
C GLY A 317 -13.68 -3.45 23.45
N ILE A 318 -13.48 -2.16 23.19
CA ILE A 318 -14.52 -1.12 23.32
C ILE A 318 -15.66 -1.40 22.33
N TRP A 319 -15.35 -1.72 21.08
CA TRP A 319 -16.34 -2.09 20.07
C TRP A 319 -17.15 -3.32 20.50
N ALA A 320 -16.49 -4.40 20.92
CA ALA A 320 -17.16 -5.64 21.32
C ALA A 320 -18.07 -5.44 22.53
N LEU A 321 -17.62 -4.68 23.54
CA LEU A 321 -18.44 -4.35 24.71
C LEU A 321 -19.65 -3.49 24.34
N ALA A 322 -19.48 -2.49 23.46
CA ALA A 322 -20.58 -1.68 22.97
C ALA A 322 -21.59 -2.53 22.16
N LEU A 323 -21.10 -3.39 21.27
CA LEU A 323 -21.91 -4.30 20.47
C LEU A 323 -22.73 -5.24 21.36
N LEU A 324 -22.11 -5.88 22.34
CA LEU A 324 -22.78 -6.76 23.30
C LEU A 324 -23.84 -6.00 24.12
N ALA A 325 -23.53 -4.78 24.55
CA ALA A 325 -24.45 -3.93 25.28
C ALA A 325 -25.71 -3.57 24.46
N PHE A 326 -25.55 -3.24 23.18
CA PHE A 326 -26.69 -2.98 22.28
C PHE A 326 -27.44 -4.26 21.89
N ALA A 327 -26.74 -5.39 21.75
CA ALA A 327 -27.33 -6.70 21.44
C ALA A 327 -28.08 -7.33 22.62
N ALA A 328 -27.74 -6.96 23.86
CA ALA A 328 -28.36 -7.53 25.07
C ALA A 328 -29.90 -7.40 25.05
N TYR A 329 -30.43 -6.32 24.48
CA TYR A 329 -31.87 -6.12 24.39
C TYR A 329 -32.60 -7.08 23.43
N PRO A 330 -32.27 -7.15 22.12
CA PRO A 330 -32.93 -8.09 21.21
C PRO A 330 -32.70 -9.56 21.62
N VAL A 331 -31.52 -9.91 22.14
CA VAL A 331 -31.23 -11.27 22.59
C VAL A 331 -32.09 -11.66 23.79
N THR A 332 -32.19 -10.82 24.82
CA THR A 332 -33.07 -11.11 25.97
C THR A 332 -34.55 -11.12 25.59
N ALA A 333 -34.95 -10.41 24.53
CA ALA A 333 -36.31 -10.46 23.99
C ALA A 333 -36.64 -11.78 23.28
N LEU A 334 -35.65 -12.53 22.77
CA LEU A 334 -35.84 -13.84 22.14
C LEU A 334 -36.08 -14.98 23.15
N PHE A 335 -35.44 -14.91 24.33
CA PHE A 335 -35.55 -15.94 25.39
C PHE A 335 -36.69 -15.69 26.41
N ARG A 336 -37.71 -14.92 26.02
CA ARG A 336 -38.78 -14.45 26.91
C ARG A 336 -39.47 -15.58 27.70
N ARG A 337 -39.47 -15.44 29.03
CA ARG A 337 -40.61 -15.89 29.88
C ARG A 337 -41.63 -14.75 29.96
N ARG A 338 -42.93 -15.06 29.86
CA ARG A 338 -44.11 -14.15 29.71
C ARG A 338 -44.25 -12.96 30.70
N LYS A 339 -43.31 -12.70 31.62
CA LYS A 339 -43.45 -11.73 32.74
C LYS A 339 -42.61 -10.44 32.64
N GLU A 340 -41.85 -10.21 31.57
CA GLU A 340 -41.00 -9.00 31.47
C GLU A 340 -41.67 -7.83 30.73
N VAL A 341 -41.51 -6.62 31.28
CA VAL A 341 -42.01 -5.36 30.72
C VAL A 341 -41.21 -4.96 29.47
N PRO A 342 -41.85 -4.62 28.34
CA PRO A 342 -41.15 -4.18 27.13
C PRO A 342 -40.44 -2.82 27.35
N LEU A 343 -39.29 -2.62 26.71
CA LEU A 343 -38.58 -1.34 26.77
C LEU A 343 -39.39 -0.21 26.11
N ALA A 344 -39.26 0.99 26.68
CA ALA A 344 -39.77 2.21 26.08
C ALA A 344 -39.23 2.41 24.65
N ARG A 345 -39.99 3.11 23.81
CA ARG A 345 -39.61 3.37 22.41
C ARG A 345 -38.17 3.89 22.27
N PRO A 346 -37.71 4.91 23.01
CA PRO A 346 -36.35 5.46 22.86
C PRO A 346 -35.25 4.40 23.05
N ALA A 347 -35.41 3.51 24.02
CA ALA A 347 -34.43 2.46 24.29
C ALA A 347 -34.38 1.40 23.18
N ARG A 348 -35.49 1.17 22.47
CA ARG A 348 -35.51 0.31 21.27
C ARG A 348 -34.79 0.95 20.10
N TRP A 349 -35.04 2.24 19.85
CA TRP A 349 -34.30 3.01 18.84
C TRP A 349 -32.80 3.00 19.13
N LEU A 350 -32.42 3.20 20.39
CA LEU A 350 -31.02 3.14 20.83
C LEU A 350 -30.37 1.78 20.54
N ALA A 351 -31.04 0.68 20.90
CA ALA A 351 -30.52 -0.66 20.61
C ALA A 351 -30.32 -0.89 19.11
N SER A 352 -31.30 -0.51 18.28
CA SER A 352 -31.22 -0.67 16.82
C SER A 352 -30.16 0.22 16.19
N ALA A 353 -30.12 1.51 16.53
CA ALA A 353 -29.12 2.45 16.01
C ALA A 353 -27.70 2.07 16.46
N GLY A 354 -27.55 1.62 17.72
CA GLY A 354 -26.27 1.16 18.26
C GLY A 354 -25.72 -0.04 17.48
N LEU A 355 -26.55 -1.06 17.26
CA LEU A 355 -26.18 -2.23 16.45
C LEU A 355 -25.81 -1.85 15.01
N LEU A 356 -26.65 -1.02 14.36
CA LEU A 356 -26.40 -0.55 13.00
C LEU A 356 -25.12 0.27 12.92
N GLY A 357 -24.84 1.12 13.90
CA GLY A 357 -23.62 1.92 13.95
C GLY A 357 -22.37 1.07 14.12
N THR A 358 -22.37 0.14 15.07
CA THR A 358 -21.20 -0.72 15.35
C THR A 358 -20.92 -1.72 14.23
N VAL A 359 -21.95 -2.37 13.70
CA VAL A 359 -21.79 -3.39 12.65
C VAL A 359 -21.60 -2.72 11.29
N GLY A 360 -22.39 -1.68 10.99
CA GLY A 360 -22.29 -0.94 9.73
C GLY A 360 -20.92 -0.28 9.56
N PHE A 361 -20.34 0.28 10.63
CA PHE A 361 -18.98 0.80 10.56
C PHE A 361 -17.97 -0.30 10.24
N LEU A 362 -18.02 -1.45 10.92
CA LEU A 362 -17.06 -2.53 10.67
C LEU A 362 -17.14 -3.04 9.23
N VAL A 363 -18.36 -3.23 8.70
CA VAL A 363 -18.57 -3.63 7.31
C VAL A 363 -17.97 -2.59 6.36
N TYR A 364 -18.26 -1.31 6.58
CA TYR A 364 -17.74 -0.26 5.69
C TYR A 364 -16.23 -0.06 5.83
N TYR A 365 -15.69 -0.20 7.04
CA TYR A 365 -14.26 -0.19 7.30
C TYR A 365 -13.54 -1.27 6.49
N VAL A 366 -14.04 -2.51 6.50
CA VAL A 366 -13.48 -3.60 5.68
C VAL A 366 -13.51 -3.22 4.19
N VAL A 367 -14.63 -2.71 3.68
CA VAL A 367 -14.75 -2.26 2.29
C VAL A 367 -13.74 -1.17 1.93
N LEU A 368 -13.49 -0.22 2.84
CA LEU A 368 -12.49 0.84 2.64
C LEU A 368 -11.07 0.27 2.59
N THR A 369 -10.76 -0.69 3.47
CA THR A 369 -9.43 -1.32 3.54
C THR A 369 -9.13 -2.26 2.36
N THR A 370 -10.14 -2.77 1.67
CA THR A 370 -9.96 -3.66 0.49
C THR A 370 -9.89 -2.91 -0.85
N GLY A 371 -9.81 -1.58 -0.84
CA GLY A 371 -9.52 -0.76 -2.03
C GLY A 371 -10.54 0.31 -2.36
N ALA A 372 -11.72 0.36 -1.70
CA ALA A 372 -12.72 1.39 -1.99
C ALA A 372 -12.27 2.82 -1.64
N ALA A 373 -11.21 2.97 -0.84
CA ALA A 373 -10.59 4.26 -0.55
C ALA A 373 -9.97 4.95 -1.79
N MET A 374 -9.55 4.18 -2.80
CA MET A 374 -8.96 4.70 -4.04
C MET A 374 -10.03 5.14 -5.06
N ALA A 375 -11.28 4.73 -4.88
CA ALA A 375 -12.38 5.06 -5.77
C ALA A 375 -13.64 5.33 -4.94
N PRO A 376 -13.69 6.45 -4.18
CA PRO A 376 -14.85 6.77 -3.38
C PRO A 376 -16.07 6.91 -4.30
N GLY A 377 -17.16 6.20 -3.97
CA GLY A 377 -18.43 6.31 -4.67
C GLY A 377 -19.06 7.71 -4.53
N PRO A 378 -20.36 7.87 -4.83
CA PRO A 378 -21.02 9.17 -4.81
C PRO A 378 -20.81 9.95 -3.51
N VAL A 379 -20.47 11.23 -3.65
CA VAL A 379 -20.15 12.15 -2.54
C VAL A 379 -21.23 13.23 -2.41
N LEU A 380 -21.70 13.46 -1.20
CA LEU A 380 -22.65 14.51 -0.82
C LEU A 380 -22.10 15.27 0.39
N PHE A 381 -22.03 16.61 0.31
CA PHE A 381 -21.45 17.47 1.36
C PHE A 381 -20.06 17.02 1.82
N GLY A 382 -19.22 16.60 0.88
CA GLY A 382 -17.86 16.14 1.15
C GLY A 382 -17.76 14.75 1.79
N ARG A 383 -18.85 13.98 1.86
CA ARG A 383 -18.88 12.64 2.46
C ARG A 383 -19.43 11.62 1.46
N THR A 384 -18.88 10.41 1.45
CA THR A 384 -19.51 9.32 0.70
C THR A 384 -20.89 9.02 1.29
N LEU A 385 -21.85 8.54 0.48
CA LEU A 385 -23.17 8.18 0.98
C LEU A 385 -23.13 7.18 2.17
N PRO A 386 -22.30 6.11 2.15
CA PRO A 386 -22.19 5.22 3.30
C PRO A 386 -21.61 5.92 4.54
N TRP A 387 -20.60 6.78 4.38
CA TRP A 387 -20.02 7.52 5.52
C TRP A 387 -21.03 8.46 6.15
N LEU A 388 -21.77 9.23 5.33
CA LEU A 388 -22.83 10.12 5.80
C LEU A 388 -23.91 9.35 6.56
N ALA A 389 -24.33 8.18 6.05
CA ALA A 389 -25.29 7.33 6.73
C ALA A 389 -24.77 6.87 8.10
N LEU A 390 -23.50 6.46 8.20
CA LEU A 390 -22.87 6.07 9.47
C LEU A 390 -22.79 7.23 10.46
N GLN A 391 -22.46 8.45 10.00
CA GLN A 391 -22.46 9.64 10.86
C GLN A 391 -23.87 9.96 11.38
N LEU A 392 -24.89 9.89 10.53
CA LEU A 392 -26.28 10.10 10.95
C LEU A 392 -26.75 9.04 11.96
N ILE A 393 -26.36 7.78 11.76
CA ILE A 393 -26.62 6.70 12.72
C ILE A 393 -25.91 6.97 14.04
N ALA A 394 -24.64 7.39 14.01
CA ALA A 394 -23.87 7.70 15.21
C ALA A 394 -24.51 8.86 16.01
N VAL A 395 -24.96 9.94 15.35
CA VAL A 395 -25.74 11.01 15.98
C VAL A 395 -27.05 10.46 16.57
N GLY A 396 -27.73 9.57 15.83
CA GLY A 396 -28.92 8.87 16.30
C GLY A 396 -28.69 8.08 17.60
N VAL A 397 -27.55 7.40 17.73
CA VAL A 397 -27.14 6.70 18.97
C VAL A 397 -27.03 7.67 20.13
N VAL A 398 -26.37 8.82 19.94
CA VAL A 398 -26.20 9.83 21.00
C VAL A 398 -27.55 10.40 21.42
N VAL A 399 -28.38 10.81 20.47
CA VAL A 399 -29.71 11.40 20.76
C VAL A 399 -30.62 10.38 21.44
N ALA A 400 -30.68 9.14 20.93
CA ALA A 400 -31.48 8.08 21.54
C ALA A 400 -30.96 7.71 22.93
N GLY A 401 -29.65 7.76 23.15
CA GLY A 401 -28.98 7.61 24.45
C GLY A 401 -29.47 8.64 25.47
N VAL A 402 -29.39 9.92 25.13
CA VAL A 402 -29.83 11.03 25.99
C VAL A 402 -31.32 10.93 26.31
N VAL A 403 -32.17 10.71 25.29
CA VAL A 403 -33.63 10.59 25.49
C VAL A 403 -33.97 9.38 26.35
N THR A 404 -33.26 8.26 26.18
CA THR A 404 -33.42 7.06 27.00
C THR A 404 -33.05 7.34 28.46
N ALA A 405 -31.91 8.00 28.71
CA ALA A 405 -31.47 8.37 30.06
C ALA A 405 -32.48 9.29 30.76
N VAL A 406 -32.95 10.33 30.07
CA VAL A 406 -33.94 11.27 30.61
C VAL A 406 -35.28 10.58 30.88
N SER A 407 -35.75 9.73 29.97
CA SER A 407 -36.99 8.97 30.17
C SER A 407 -36.90 8.03 31.36
N TRP A 408 -35.76 7.33 31.50
CA TRP A 408 -35.52 6.39 32.59
C TRP A 408 -35.48 7.11 33.95
N TRP A 409 -34.81 8.26 34.01
CA TRP A 409 -34.72 9.10 35.21
C TRP A 409 -36.10 9.63 35.64
N ARG A 410 -36.90 10.16 34.69
CA ARG A 410 -38.21 10.77 34.98
C ARG A 410 -39.26 9.76 35.42
N LYS A 411 -39.26 8.55 34.86
CA LYS A 411 -40.34 7.57 35.07
C LYS A 411 -40.02 6.47 36.08
N LYS A 412 -38.78 6.39 36.59
CA LYS A 412 -38.31 5.27 37.44
C LYS A 412 -38.73 3.90 36.86
N GLU A 413 -38.67 3.75 35.53
CA GLU A 413 -39.20 2.59 34.81
C GLU A 413 -38.56 1.27 35.26
N ARG A 414 -39.38 0.22 35.43
CA ARG A 414 -38.92 -1.16 35.71
C ARG A 414 -38.19 -1.71 34.48
N GLY A 415 -36.99 -2.26 34.68
CA GLY A 415 -36.10 -2.71 33.60
C GLY A 415 -34.65 -2.18 33.68
N GLY A 416 -34.25 -1.64 34.84
CA GLY A 416 -33.01 -0.87 35.03
C GLY A 416 -31.72 -1.52 34.53
N VAL A 417 -31.59 -2.85 34.60
CA VAL A 417 -30.39 -3.53 34.07
C VAL A 417 -30.28 -3.38 32.55
N ARG A 418 -31.37 -3.58 31.81
CA ARG A 418 -31.37 -3.50 30.33
C ARG A 418 -31.14 -2.08 29.83
N VAL A 419 -31.80 -1.10 30.47
CA VAL A 419 -31.59 0.31 30.15
C VAL A 419 -30.17 0.73 30.53
N GLY A 420 -29.67 0.30 31.69
CA GLY A 420 -28.31 0.53 32.14
C GLY A 420 -27.27 -0.02 31.16
N LEU A 421 -27.46 -1.23 30.64
CA LEU A 421 -26.59 -1.80 29.59
C LEU A 421 -26.58 -0.95 28.33
N LEU A 422 -27.74 -0.53 27.81
CA LEU A 422 -27.81 0.32 26.63
C LEU A 422 -27.11 1.68 26.83
N LEU A 423 -27.25 2.28 28.01
CA LEU A 423 -26.56 3.52 28.35
C LEU A 423 -25.05 3.31 28.51
N ALA A 424 -24.62 2.20 29.12
CA ALA A 424 -23.20 1.84 29.17
C ALA A 424 -22.62 1.62 27.76
N GLY A 425 -23.35 0.94 26.87
CA GLY A 425 -22.99 0.80 25.47
C GLY A 425 -22.87 2.16 24.76
N THR A 426 -23.74 3.11 25.07
CA THR A 426 -23.65 4.49 24.55
C THR A 426 -22.38 5.20 25.04
N VAL A 427 -22.06 5.08 26.33
CA VAL A 427 -20.86 5.68 26.94
C VAL A 427 -19.58 5.11 26.31
N LEU A 428 -19.56 3.83 25.96
CA LEU A 428 -18.44 3.21 25.23
C LEU A 428 -18.41 3.62 23.75
N PHE A 429 -19.57 3.66 23.10
CA PHE A 429 -19.70 3.97 21.68
C PHE A 429 -19.24 5.40 21.35
N VAL A 430 -19.56 6.40 22.16
CA VAL A 430 -19.24 7.81 21.86
C VAL A 430 -17.74 8.06 21.67
N PRO A 431 -16.84 7.77 22.62
CA PRO A 431 -15.40 7.99 22.43
C PRO A 431 -14.83 7.12 21.31
N TRP A 432 -15.34 5.90 21.13
CA TRP A 432 -14.96 5.03 20.01
C TRP A 432 -15.35 5.64 18.67
N ALA A 433 -16.59 6.12 18.52
CA ALA A 433 -17.08 6.78 17.32
C ALA A 433 -16.36 8.11 17.04
N VAL A 434 -15.91 8.83 18.07
CA VAL A 434 -15.05 10.01 17.90
C VAL A 434 -13.68 9.61 17.36
N HIS A 435 -13.03 8.59 17.94
CA HIS A 435 -11.73 8.09 17.47
C HIS A 435 -11.76 7.66 15.99
N TRP A 436 -12.83 6.99 15.58
CA TRP A 436 -13.05 6.57 14.19
C TRP A 436 -13.71 7.64 13.30
N GLY A 437 -13.90 8.88 13.78
CA GLY A 437 -14.37 10.00 12.96
C GLY A 437 -15.88 10.04 12.67
N LEU A 438 -16.70 9.17 13.24
CA LEU A 438 -18.15 9.14 13.02
C LEU A 438 -18.91 10.28 13.71
N LEU A 439 -18.33 10.88 14.75
CA LEU A 439 -18.90 12.00 15.50
C LEU A 439 -18.06 13.28 15.36
N VAL A 440 -17.21 13.35 14.34
CA VAL A 440 -16.33 14.48 14.02
C VAL A 440 -16.66 14.94 12.59
N PRO A 441 -16.66 16.26 12.31
CA PRO A 441 -17.04 16.81 11.01
C PRO A 441 -16.23 16.25 9.83
#